data_AF-A0A9F5N0B0-F1
#
_entry.id   AF-A0A9F5N0B0-F1
#
_cell.length_a   1.000
_cell.length_b   1.000
_cell.length_c   1.000
_cell.angle_alpha   90.00
_cell.angle_beta   90.00
_cell.angle_gamma   90.00
#
_symmetry.space_group_name_H-M   'P 1'
#
loop_
_entity.id
_entity.type
_entity.pdbx_description
1 polymer ?
#
loop_
_entity_poly.entity_id
_entity_poly.type
_entity_poly.pdbx_seq_one_letter_code
_entity_poly.pdbx_strand_id
1 'polypeptide(L)'
;MFTLKVQVNDIISHQYLHQAVVEVFVNYTKTNSTLTGKNGAVLIQVPYQLGLSLTIASYKDGYMLTPLPWKTGRMPIYSSVTLSLFPQSQANIWLFDDTVLITGKLSDAKSQPSVQFPKYLIKLPVNHHITNVTAYLTVPQQFLKVDHFLYTTGILLNKSGIKSLMYIV
;
A
#
# COMPACT_ATOMS: atom_id res chain seq x y z
N MET A 1 -0.43 21.39 -18.88
CA MET A 1 -0.92 20.09 -18.34
C MET A 1 -0.43 18.99 -19.28
N PHE A 2 -0.28 17.76 -18.78
CA PHE A 2 -0.02 16.59 -19.62
C PHE A 2 -0.99 15.45 -19.26
N THR A 3 -1.21 14.56 -20.21
CA THR A 3 -2.04 13.37 -20.02
C THR A 3 -1.19 12.24 -19.45
N LEU A 4 -1.62 11.71 -18.30
CA LEU A 4 -1.04 10.53 -17.65
C LEU A 4 -2.00 9.36 -17.73
N LYS A 5 -1.55 8.26 -18.32
CA LYS A 5 -2.22 6.97 -18.22
C LYS A 5 -1.72 6.22 -16.99
N VAL A 6 -2.65 5.83 -16.12
CA VAL A 6 -2.35 4.98 -14.96
C VAL A 6 -3.05 3.64 -15.17
N GLN A 7 -2.27 2.57 -15.19
CA GLN A 7 -2.75 1.19 -15.20
C GLN A 7 -2.55 0.61 -13.80
N VAL A 8 -3.57 -0.04 -13.23
CA VAL A 8 -3.47 -0.66 -11.90
C VAL A 8 -3.70 -2.16 -12.04
N ASN A 9 -2.82 -2.95 -11.44
CA ASN A 9 -2.92 -4.41 -11.43
C ASN A 9 -2.59 -4.99 -10.05
N ASP A 10 -3.02 -6.23 -9.85
CA ASP A 10 -2.62 -7.06 -8.72
C ASP A 10 -1.19 -7.56 -8.96
N ILE A 11 -0.30 -7.43 -7.97
CA ILE A 11 1.11 -7.84 -8.14
C ILE A 11 1.28 -9.36 -8.26
N ILE A 12 0.35 -10.15 -7.70
CA ILE A 12 0.43 -11.61 -7.65
C ILE A 12 -0.25 -12.22 -8.89
N SER A 13 -1.51 -11.85 -9.13
CA SER A 13 -2.29 -12.40 -10.23
C SER A 13 -2.09 -11.67 -11.55
N HIS A 14 -1.44 -10.50 -11.53
CA HIS A 14 -1.27 -9.58 -12.67
C HIS A 14 -2.60 -9.10 -13.29
N GLN A 15 -3.74 -9.39 -12.66
CA GLN A 15 -5.04 -8.99 -13.15
C GLN A 15 -5.25 -7.48 -12.99
N TYR A 16 -5.90 -6.87 -13.97
CA TYR A 16 -6.25 -5.46 -13.91
C TYR A 16 -7.33 -5.19 -12.86
N LEU A 17 -7.10 -4.16 -12.05
CA LEU A 17 -7.97 -3.84 -10.94
C LEU A 17 -8.99 -2.77 -11.36
N HIS A 18 -10.25 -3.16 -11.46
CA HIS A 18 -11.38 -2.24 -11.62
C HIS A 18 -11.70 -1.54 -10.30
N GLN A 19 -12.11 -0.27 -10.37
CA GLN A 19 -12.46 0.58 -9.21
C GLN A 19 -11.34 0.71 -8.17
N ALA A 20 -10.08 0.64 -8.61
CA ALA A 20 -8.98 1.11 -7.78
C ALA A 20 -8.98 2.65 -7.78
N VAL A 21 -8.82 3.23 -6.60
CA VAL A 21 -8.61 4.68 -6.47
C VAL A 21 -7.22 5.02 -6.98
N VAL A 22 -7.13 6.09 -7.75
CA VAL A 22 -5.89 6.70 -8.20
C VAL A 22 -5.92 8.17 -7.81
N GLU A 23 -5.03 8.56 -6.91
CA GLU A 23 -4.82 9.94 -6.50
C GLU A 23 -3.49 10.46 -7.04
N VAL A 24 -3.47 11.73 -7.41
CA VAL A 24 -2.26 12.40 -7.89
C VAL A 24 -1.96 13.57 -6.97
N PHE A 25 -0.71 13.60 -6.49
CA PHE A 25 -0.18 14.64 -5.64
C PHE A 25 0.92 15.39 -6.38
N VAL A 26 0.77 16.71 -6.53
CA VAL A 26 1.81 17.59 -7.06
C VAL A 26 2.35 18.42 -5.92
N ASN A 27 3.65 18.33 -5.66
CA ASN A 27 4.30 18.98 -4.53
C ASN A 27 3.52 18.75 -3.21
N TYR A 28 3.25 17.47 -2.92
CA TYR A 28 2.55 17.01 -1.70
C TYR A 28 1.08 17.45 -1.58
N THR A 29 0.53 18.15 -2.57
CA THR A 29 -0.88 18.58 -2.57
C THR A 29 -1.70 17.71 -3.52
N LYS A 30 -2.84 17.18 -3.07
CA LYS A 30 -3.73 16.36 -3.91
C LYS A 30 -4.36 17.23 -5.01
N THR A 31 -4.12 16.90 -6.27
CA THR A 31 -4.67 17.63 -7.43
C THR A 31 -5.79 16.88 -8.12
N ASN A 32 -5.77 15.54 -8.10
CA ASN A 32 -6.75 14.70 -8.78
C ASN A 32 -7.05 13.45 -7.94
N SER A 33 -8.27 12.94 -8.08
CA SER A 33 -8.71 11.66 -7.53
C SER A 33 -9.74 11.05 -8.48
N THR A 34 -9.52 9.80 -8.89
CA THR A 34 -10.39 9.10 -9.83
C THR A 34 -10.33 7.58 -9.62
N LEU A 35 -11.22 6.85 -10.29
CA LEU A 35 -11.29 5.39 -10.25
C LEU A 35 -10.86 4.78 -11.58
N THR A 36 -10.22 3.62 -11.52
CA THR A 36 -9.91 2.84 -12.72
C THR A 36 -11.17 2.24 -13.37
N GLY A 37 -11.19 2.26 -14.71
CA GLY A 37 -12.23 1.63 -15.51
C GLY A 37 -12.21 0.10 -15.47
N LYS A 38 -13.05 -0.55 -16.27
CA LYS A 38 -13.14 -2.03 -16.34
C LYS A 38 -11.84 -2.70 -16.80
N ASN A 39 -11.04 -1.98 -17.56
CA ASN A 39 -9.71 -2.40 -18.02
C ASN A 39 -8.59 -2.10 -17.00
N GLY A 40 -8.93 -1.66 -15.78
CA GLY A 40 -8.00 -1.26 -14.73
C GLY A 40 -7.15 -0.03 -15.06
N ALA A 41 -7.55 0.77 -16.05
CA ALA A 41 -6.83 1.96 -16.46
C ALA A 41 -7.64 3.24 -16.26
N VAL A 42 -6.95 4.36 -16.15
CA VAL A 42 -7.53 5.70 -16.15
C VAL A 42 -6.59 6.72 -16.79
N LEU A 43 -7.15 7.75 -17.42
CA LEU A 43 -6.42 8.90 -17.96
C LEU A 43 -6.65 10.11 -17.05
N ILE A 44 -5.56 10.78 -16.65
CA ILE A 44 -5.60 11.92 -15.73
C ILE A 44 -4.87 13.10 -16.37
N GLN A 45 -5.47 14.29 -16.29
CA GLN A 45 -4.80 15.54 -16.67
C GLN A 45 -4.04 16.08 -15.47
N VAL A 46 -2.72 16.13 -15.58
CA VAL A 46 -1.82 16.52 -14.49
C VAL A 46 -1.20 17.88 -14.81
N PRO A 47 -1.25 18.86 -13.88
CA PRO A 47 -0.52 20.12 -14.06
C PRO A 47 0.98 19.85 -14.02
N TYR A 48 1.73 20.47 -14.93
CA TYR A 48 3.19 20.35 -14.98
C TYR A 48 3.82 21.70 -14.69
N GLN A 49 4.75 21.71 -13.73
CA GLN A 49 5.64 22.82 -13.47
C GLN A 49 7.04 22.25 -13.22
N LEU A 50 8.04 22.90 -13.82
CA LEU A 50 9.43 22.48 -13.70
C LEU A 50 9.86 22.48 -12.23
N GLY A 51 10.49 21.39 -11.79
CA GLY A 51 11.05 21.27 -10.44
C GLY A 51 10.09 20.72 -9.38
N LEU A 52 8.79 20.62 -9.67
CA LEU A 52 7.84 20.00 -8.74
C LEU A 52 7.93 18.46 -8.76
N SER A 53 7.69 17.85 -7.61
CA SER A 53 7.54 16.40 -7.47
C SER A 53 6.10 15.97 -7.77
N LEU A 54 5.96 14.80 -8.38
CA LEU A 54 4.68 14.12 -8.56
C LEU A 54 4.70 12.85 -7.74
N THR A 55 3.59 12.52 -7.09
CA THR A 55 3.35 11.19 -6.53
C THR A 55 2.00 10.70 -7.00
N ILE A 56 1.99 9.53 -7.66
CA ILE A 56 0.77 8.82 -7.95
C ILE A 56 0.56 7.82 -6.82
N ALA A 57 -0.57 7.86 -6.13
CA ALA A 57 -0.93 6.85 -5.14
C ALA A 57 -2.12 6.07 -5.66
N SER A 58 -2.10 4.75 -5.51
CA SER A 58 -3.28 3.93 -5.76
C SER A 58 -3.56 3.00 -4.60
N TYR A 59 -4.85 2.82 -4.32
CA TYR A 59 -5.33 1.91 -3.28
C TYR A 59 -6.72 1.39 -3.66
N LYS A 60 -7.10 0.26 -3.06
CA LYS A 60 -8.39 -0.39 -3.23
C LYS A 60 -8.66 -1.24 -2.00
N ASP A 61 -9.91 -1.45 -1.62
CA ASP A 61 -10.26 -2.35 -0.53
C ASP A 61 -9.68 -3.75 -0.78
N GLY A 62 -9.07 -4.33 0.27
CA GLY A 62 -8.32 -5.59 0.17
C GLY A 62 -6.94 -5.45 -0.46
N TYR A 63 -6.46 -4.23 -0.70
CA TYR A 63 -5.12 -3.96 -1.23
C TYR A 63 -4.41 -2.87 -0.42
N MET A 64 -3.08 -2.95 -0.39
CA MET A 64 -2.25 -1.92 0.22
C MET A 64 -2.17 -0.69 -0.68
N LEU A 65 -2.07 0.48 -0.06
CA LEU A 65 -1.76 1.71 -0.78
C LEU A 65 -0.33 1.63 -1.33
N THR A 66 -0.19 1.81 -2.64
CA THR A 66 1.11 1.85 -3.33
C THR A 66 1.35 3.24 -3.88
N PRO A 67 2.37 3.97 -3.41
CA PRO A 67 2.80 5.22 -4.02
C PRO A 67 3.89 4.99 -5.08
N LEU A 68 3.82 5.76 -6.15
CA LEU A 68 4.83 5.85 -7.20
C LEU A 68 5.27 7.32 -7.32
N PRO A 69 6.39 7.69 -6.68
CA PRO A 69 6.96 9.01 -6.86
C PRO A 69 7.60 9.12 -8.25
N TRP A 70 7.42 10.28 -8.86
CA TRP A 70 7.97 10.62 -10.15
C TRP A 70 8.53 12.04 -10.13
N LYS A 71 9.74 12.19 -10.66
CA LYS A 71 10.40 13.48 -10.82
C LYS A 71 11.02 13.53 -12.21
N THR A 72 10.64 14.53 -12.98
CA THR A 72 11.22 14.79 -14.30
C THR A 72 11.61 16.26 -14.40
N GLY A 73 12.71 16.54 -15.08
CA GLY A 73 13.09 17.91 -15.45
C GLY A 73 12.48 18.38 -16.77
N ARG A 74 11.67 17.54 -17.43
CA ARG A 74 11.07 17.84 -18.74
C ARG A 74 9.62 17.39 -18.82
N MET A 75 8.80 18.17 -19.52
CA MET A 75 7.40 17.83 -19.77
C MET A 75 7.33 16.60 -20.70
N PRO A 76 6.62 15.53 -20.33
CA PRO A 76 6.48 14.36 -21.18
C PRO A 76 5.53 14.65 -22.35
N ILE A 77 5.88 14.17 -23.54
CA ILE A 77 4.98 14.13 -24.71
C ILE A 77 3.97 12.98 -24.63
N TYR A 78 4.32 11.93 -23.88
CA TYR A 78 3.47 10.81 -23.54
C TYR A 78 3.89 10.28 -22.17
N SER A 79 2.94 9.94 -21.32
CA SER A 79 3.23 9.36 -20.01
C SER A 79 2.25 8.24 -19.67
N SER A 80 2.79 7.09 -19.28
CA SER A 80 2.04 5.92 -18.87
C SER A 80 2.81 5.21 -17.78
N VAL A 81 2.12 4.86 -16.70
CA VAL A 81 2.70 4.14 -15.56
C VAL A 81 1.81 2.97 -15.17
N THR A 82 2.42 1.95 -14.60
CA THR A 82 1.73 0.79 -14.03
C THR A 82 1.98 0.77 -12.53
N LEU A 83 0.92 0.73 -11.73
CA LEU A 83 0.98 0.56 -10.28
C LEU A 83 0.49 -0.85 -9.93
N SER A 84 1.38 -1.65 -9.36
CA SER A 84 1.06 -2.98 -8.84
C SER A 84 0.68 -2.89 -7.37
N LEU A 85 -0.56 -3.24 -7.04
CA LEU A 85 -1.05 -3.27 -5.67
C LEU A 85 -0.78 -4.62 -5.03
N PHE A 86 -0.39 -4.59 -3.75
CA PHE A 86 -0.20 -5.78 -2.94
C PHE A 86 -1.53 -6.16 -2.29
N PRO A 87 -2.08 -7.37 -2.50
CA PRO A 87 -3.28 -7.79 -1.81
C PRO A 87 -3.04 -7.91 -0.31
N GLN A 88 -4.08 -7.56 0.47
CA GLN A 88 -4.09 -7.72 1.91
C GLN A 88 -4.47 -9.15 2.27
N SER A 89 -3.54 -9.87 2.88
CA SER A 89 -3.79 -11.21 3.37
C SER A 89 -4.37 -11.14 4.77
N GLN A 90 -5.59 -11.65 4.94
CA GLN A 90 -6.21 -11.73 6.26
C GLN A 90 -5.31 -12.56 7.20
N ALA A 91 -5.19 -12.10 8.44
CA ALA A 91 -4.31 -12.62 9.46
C ALA A 91 -5.10 -13.00 10.72
N ASN A 92 -4.48 -13.83 11.55
CA ASN A 92 -4.96 -14.14 12.88
C ASN A 92 -4.53 -13.03 13.85
N ILE A 93 -5.34 -12.73 14.85
CA ILE A 93 -5.02 -11.75 15.90
C ILE A 93 -5.29 -12.34 17.28
N TRP A 94 -4.34 -12.13 18.19
CA TRP A 94 -4.50 -12.39 19.62
C TRP A 94 -4.28 -11.09 20.37
N LEU A 95 -5.25 -10.75 21.22
CA LEU A 95 -5.20 -9.60 22.12
C LEU A 95 -4.95 -10.14 23.52
N PHE A 96 -3.75 -9.90 24.05
CA PHE A 96 -3.41 -10.14 25.44
C PHE A 96 -3.63 -8.87 26.27
N ASP A 97 -3.35 -8.93 27.57
CA ASP A 97 -3.50 -7.77 28.45
C ASP A 97 -2.50 -6.66 28.14
N ASP A 98 -1.28 -7.04 27.73
CA ASP A 98 -0.16 -6.13 27.49
C ASP A 98 0.30 -6.09 26.01
N THR A 99 -0.12 -7.07 25.22
CA THR A 99 0.47 -7.38 23.91
C THR A 99 -0.59 -7.67 22.86
N VAL A 100 -0.31 -7.30 21.62
CA VAL A 100 -1.03 -7.78 20.43
C VAL A 100 -0.09 -8.61 19.58
N LEU A 101 -0.56 -9.80 19.19
CA LEU A 101 0.12 -10.71 18.26
C LEU A 101 -0.72 -10.85 17.01
N ILE A 102 -0.09 -10.70 15.84
CA ILE A 102 -0.72 -10.95 14.54
C ILE A 102 0.14 -11.97 13.79
N THR A 103 -0.48 -13.01 13.22
CA THR A 103 0.22 -14.01 12.39
C THR A 103 -0.50 -14.26 11.07
N GLY A 104 0.24 -14.56 10.01
CA GLY A 104 -0.34 -14.94 8.72
C GLY A 104 -1.13 -16.24 8.80
N LYS A 105 -2.06 -16.49 7.87
CA LYS A 105 -2.92 -17.70 7.91
C LYS A 105 -2.21 -19.02 7.60
N LEU A 106 -1.04 -19.01 6.95
CA LEU A 106 -0.35 -20.23 6.50
C LEU A 106 0.56 -20.78 7.60
N SER A 107 0.20 -21.93 8.17
CA SER A 107 0.96 -22.68 9.19
C SER A 107 2.07 -23.58 8.62
N ASP A 108 2.08 -23.81 7.30
CA ASP A 108 2.93 -24.83 6.66
C ASP A 108 4.21 -24.26 5.99
N ALA A 109 4.43 -22.95 6.14
CA ALA A 109 5.68 -22.31 5.72
C ALA A 109 6.72 -22.41 6.84
N LYS A 110 7.97 -22.76 6.50
CA LYS A 110 9.12 -22.80 7.43
C LYS A 110 9.31 -21.51 8.26
N SER A 111 8.67 -20.40 7.87
CA SER A 111 8.54 -19.17 8.64
C SER A 111 7.18 -18.52 8.40
N GLN A 112 6.26 -18.67 9.35
CA GLN A 112 4.99 -17.92 9.35
C GLN A 112 5.27 -16.45 9.65
N PRO A 113 4.79 -15.49 8.84
CA PRO A 113 4.99 -14.08 9.16
C PRO A 113 4.21 -13.73 10.42
N SER A 114 4.88 -13.04 11.35
CA SER A 114 4.29 -12.60 12.60
C SER A 114 4.76 -11.19 12.97
N VAL A 115 3.94 -10.48 13.73
CA VAL A 115 4.29 -9.21 14.35
C VAL A 115 3.70 -9.16 15.74
N GLN A 116 4.50 -8.68 16.70
CA GLN A 116 4.10 -8.53 18.09
C GLN A 116 4.44 -7.10 18.55
N PHE A 117 3.52 -6.45 19.23
CA PHE A 117 3.74 -5.11 19.77
C PHE A 117 2.87 -4.85 21.00
N PRO A 118 3.24 -3.89 21.86
CA PRO A 118 2.47 -3.58 23.06
C PRO A 118 1.05 -3.07 22.76
N LYS A 119 0.06 -3.54 23.51
CA LYS A 119 -1.35 -3.18 23.37
C LYS A 119 -1.62 -1.69 23.51
N TYR A 120 -0.85 -0.98 24.34
CA TYR A 120 -1.03 0.47 24.54
C TYR A 120 -0.79 1.30 23.26
N LEU A 121 -0.17 0.72 22.22
CA LEU A 121 -0.01 1.35 20.91
C LEU A 121 -1.30 1.37 20.07
N ILE A 122 -2.32 0.60 20.46
CA ILE A 122 -3.66 0.63 19.84
C ILE A 122 -4.64 1.32 20.79
N LYS A 123 -5.40 2.27 20.26
CA LYS A 123 -6.55 2.86 20.96
C LYS A 123 -7.75 1.94 20.84
N LEU A 124 -7.95 1.07 21.82
CA LEU A 124 -9.15 0.25 21.94
C LEU A 124 -10.26 1.04 22.66
N PRO A 125 -11.54 0.87 22.28
CA PRO A 125 -12.65 1.49 22.99
C PRO A 125 -12.69 1.00 24.44
N VAL A 126 -12.76 1.94 25.38
CA VAL A 126 -12.58 1.72 26.84
C VAL A 126 -13.68 0.83 27.45
N ASN A 127 -14.84 0.71 26.79
CA ASN A 127 -16.05 0.23 27.45
C ASN A 127 -16.87 -0.80 26.66
N HIS A 128 -16.25 -1.56 25.75
CA HIS A 128 -16.98 -2.54 24.95
C HIS A 128 -16.28 -3.90 24.93
N HIS A 129 -17.08 -4.96 25.02
CA HIS A 129 -16.66 -6.29 24.61
C HIS A 129 -16.22 -6.22 23.15
N ILE A 130 -14.93 -6.43 22.91
CA ILE A 130 -14.35 -6.48 21.57
C ILE A 130 -14.86 -7.77 20.91
N THR A 131 -15.94 -7.69 20.13
CA THR A 131 -16.59 -8.85 19.52
C THR A 131 -16.13 -9.11 18.09
N ASN A 132 -15.60 -8.10 17.39
CA ASN A 132 -15.18 -8.22 16.00
C ASN A 132 -13.92 -7.41 15.72
N VAL A 133 -12.80 -8.10 15.52
CA VAL A 133 -11.52 -7.51 15.08
C VAL A 133 -10.99 -8.33 13.95
N THR A 134 -10.64 -7.65 12.86
CA THR A 134 -9.98 -8.28 11.71
C THR A 134 -8.57 -7.73 11.59
N ALA A 135 -7.61 -8.62 11.38
CA ALA A 135 -6.23 -8.24 11.11
C ALA A 135 -5.86 -8.64 9.68
N TYR A 136 -4.94 -7.87 9.09
CA TYR A 136 -4.32 -8.16 7.81
C TYR A 136 -2.80 -8.10 7.98
N LEU A 137 -2.09 -9.04 7.35
CA LEU A 137 -0.63 -9.10 7.38
C LEU A 137 -0.12 -9.46 5.98
N THR A 138 0.46 -8.48 5.31
CA THR A 138 1.05 -8.66 3.98
C THR A 138 2.56 -8.52 4.07
N VAL A 139 3.28 -9.39 3.36
CA VAL A 139 4.75 -9.39 3.30
C VAL A 139 5.20 -8.96 1.90
N PRO A 140 5.57 -7.69 1.68
CA PRO A 140 5.89 -7.19 0.34
C PRO A 140 7.15 -7.84 -0.27
N GLN A 141 8.10 -8.24 0.58
CA GLN A 141 9.40 -8.78 0.14
C GLN A 141 9.33 -10.14 -0.57
N GLN A 142 8.28 -10.94 -0.35
CA GLN A 142 8.16 -12.25 -1.01
C GLN A 142 7.99 -12.15 -2.53
N PHE A 143 7.58 -10.98 -3.05
CA PHE A 143 7.31 -10.75 -4.47
C PHE A 143 8.39 -9.91 -5.18
N LEU A 144 9.37 -9.38 -4.45
CA LEU A 144 10.39 -8.45 -4.96
C LEU A 144 11.74 -9.15 -5.08
N LYS A 145 11.94 -9.95 -6.13
CA LYS A 145 13.27 -10.47 -6.50
C LYS A 145 14.06 -9.54 -7.44
N VAL A 146 13.45 -8.48 -7.97
CA VAL A 146 14.11 -7.55 -8.90
C VAL A 146 13.64 -6.12 -8.63
N ASP A 147 14.61 -5.25 -8.42
CA ASP A 147 14.59 -3.78 -8.35
C ASP A 147 13.75 -3.09 -7.27
N HIS A 148 14.50 -2.53 -6.30
CA HIS A 148 14.06 -1.66 -5.22
C HIS A 148 13.25 -0.45 -5.73
N PHE A 149 11.97 -0.38 -5.34
CA PHE A 149 11.27 0.90 -5.17
C PHE A 149 11.05 1.14 -3.67
N LEU A 150 11.89 2.01 -3.11
CA LEU A 150 11.98 2.39 -1.69
C LEU A 150 10.87 3.36 -1.25
N TYR A 151 9.61 3.08 -1.56
CA TYR A 151 8.53 4.01 -1.21
C TYR A 151 7.42 3.31 -0.45
N THR A 152 7.77 2.93 0.77
CA THR A 152 6.85 2.85 1.90
C THR A 152 7.64 3.12 3.18
N THR A 153 7.79 4.40 3.54
CA THR A 153 8.45 4.77 4.80
C THR A 153 7.45 4.62 5.95
N GLY A 154 7.34 3.41 6.50
CA GLY A 154 6.84 3.19 7.85
C GLY A 154 8.02 3.13 8.82
N ILE A 155 8.04 4.00 9.83
CA ILE A 155 9.08 4.00 10.86
C ILE A 155 8.81 2.83 11.81
N LEU A 156 9.73 1.86 11.88
CA LEU A 156 9.89 1.03 13.07
C LEU A 156 11.39 0.81 13.33
N LEU A 157 11.86 1.36 14.45
CA LEU A 157 13.22 1.18 14.94
C LEU A 157 13.26 -0.09 15.79
N ASN A 158 13.78 -1.21 15.26
CA ASN A 158 14.44 -2.22 16.09
C ASN A 158 15.45 -3.04 15.28
N LYS A 159 16.59 -3.36 15.91
CA LYS A 159 17.67 -4.20 15.40
C LYS A 159 17.28 -5.68 15.54
N SER A 160 16.59 -6.25 14.54
CA SER A 160 16.61 -7.68 14.27
C SER A 160 15.98 -7.94 12.90
N GLY A 161 16.68 -8.69 12.05
CA GLY A 161 16.32 -8.91 10.66
C GLY A 161 15.06 -9.78 10.51
N ILE A 162 14.01 -9.16 9.97
CA ILE A 162 13.09 -9.54 8.88
C ILE A 162 11.94 -8.54 9.02
N LYS A 163 11.80 -7.64 8.05
CA LYS A 163 10.86 -6.50 8.15
C LYS A 163 9.54 -6.87 7.49
N SER A 164 8.55 -7.26 8.30
CA SER A 164 7.15 -7.23 7.89
C SER A 164 6.60 -5.82 8.11
N LEU A 165 6.02 -5.21 7.08
CA LEU A 165 5.48 -3.85 7.15
C LEU A 165 4.02 -3.91 7.60
N MET A 166 3.72 -3.24 8.71
CA MET A 166 2.38 -3.19 9.31
C MET A 166 1.60 -1.99 8.77
N TYR A 167 0.35 -2.23 8.36
CA TYR A 167 -0.65 -1.20 8.13
C TYR A 167 -1.80 -1.48 9.10
N ILE A 168 -2.02 -0.56 10.04
CA ILE A 168 -3.23 -0.54 10.87
C ILE A 168 -4.18 0.44 10.19
N VAL A 169 -5.33 -0.05 9.71
CA VAL A 169 -6.49 0.80 9.40
C VAL A 169 -7.38 0.81 10.63
#